data_AF-A0A7X5J9X6-F1
#
_entry.id   AF-A0A7X5J9X6-F1
#
_cell.length_a   1.000
_cell.length_b   1.000
_cell.length_c   1.000
_cell.angle_alpha   90.00
_cell.angle_beta   90.00
_cell.angle_gamma   90.00
#
_symmetry.space_group_name_H-M   'P 1'
#
loop_
_entity.id
_entity.type
_entity.pdbx_description
1 polymer ?
#
loop_
_entity_poly.entity_id
_entity_poly.type
_entity_poly.pdbx_seq_one_letter_code
_entity_poly.pdbx_strand_id
1 'polypeptide(L)'
;MPVRCSHGSGLLAVGVLVLCGLAATPVPAQTLDGCTRSERTDPARVVFTCANGLVIEAEAAAVLSGGTTGGTPRPDTLRLTEDAVLVELPSGSGPFQILTPHAIASVRGTVYAVDVEATKTAVFVERGAVTVAAAAGSAAAVTLGPGEGVEVTPGAALEVKRWPQEKVDRLMARFGR
;
A
#
# COMPACT_ATOMS: atom_id res chain seq x y z
N MET A 1 -28.01 -69.30 46.84
CA MET A 1 -29.00 -68.21 46.96
C MET A 1 -28.32 -66.88 46.63
N PRO A 2 -28.42 -66.37 45.40
CA PRO A 2 -27.98 -65.01 45.08
C PRO A 2 -29.11 -64.21 44.40
N VAL A 3 -29.49 -63.06 44.95
CA VAL A 3 -30.04 -61.97 44.11
C VAL A 3 -29.95 -60.64 44.84
N ARG A 4 -29.26 -59.68 44.23
CA ARG A 4 -29.57 -58.25 44.39
C ARG A 4 -29.39 -57.57 43.02
N CYS A 5 -30.53 -57.34 42.38
CA CYS A 5 -30.73 -56.57 41.14
C CYS A 5 -30.61 -55.07 41.46
N SER A 6 -29.86 -54.31 40.65
CA SER A 6 -30.32 -53.51 39.49
C SER A 6 -30.57 -52.04 39.86
N HIS A 7 -29.75 -51.14 39.31
CA HIS A 7 -29.89 -49.68 39.36
C HIS A 7 -30.18 -49.14 37.94
N GLY A 8 -31.27 -48.40 37.83
CA GLY A 8 -31.40 -47.09 37.15
C GLY A 8 -31.00 -46.97 35.68
N SER A 9 -31.99 -47.07 34.78
CA SER A 9 -31.90 -46.55 33.40
C SER A 9 -32.10 -45.02 33.40
N GLY A 10 -31.03 -44.28 33.14
CA GLY A 10 -31.04 -42.82 32.95
C GLY A 10 -31.31 -42.42 31.50
N LEU A 11 -32.04 -41.31 31.33
CA LEU A 11 -32.42 -40.69 30.07
C LEU A 11 -31.20 -40.35 29.19
N LEU A 12 -31.27 -40.70 27.90
CA LEU A 12 -30.35 -40.20 26.87
C LEU A 12 -30.85 -38.86 26.32
N ALA A 13 -30.15 -37.78 26.68
CA ALA A 13 -30.26 -36.48 26.02
C ALA A 13 -29.29 -36.42 24.83
N VAL A 14 -29.84 -36.25 23.62
CA VAL A 14 -29.06 -36.06 22.39
C VAL A 14 -28.60 -34.60 22.34
N GLY A 15 -27.31 -34.36 22.61
CA GLY A 15 -26.67 -33.06 22.43
C GLY A 15 -26.14 -32.91 21.00
N VAL A 16 -26.74 -32.03 20.21
CA VAL A 16 -26.24 -31.64 18.89
C VAL A 16 -25.10 -30.63 19.09
N LEU A 17 -23.87 -31.06 18.82
CA LEU A 17 -22.68 -30.22 18.84
C LEU A 17 -22.59 -29.49 17.47
N VAL A 18 -23.00 -28.23 17.42
CA VAL A 18 -22.82 -27.39 16.22
C VAL A 18 -21.40 -26.83 16.22
N LEU A 19 -20.51 -27.42 15.43
CA LEU A 19 -19.21 -26.82 15.09
C LEU A 19 -19.44 -25.69 14.07
N CYS A 20 -19.41 -24.43 14.51
CA CYS A 20 -19.25 -23.28 13.63
C CYS A 20 -17.81 -23.26 13.08
N GLY A 21 -17.62 -23.76 11.86
CA GLY A 21 -16.38 -23.53 11.11
C GLY A 21 -16.27 -22.06 10.72
N LEU A 22 -15.27 -21.37 11.25
CA LEU A 22 -14.87 -20.04 10.77
C LEU A 22 -14.35 -20.20 9.33
N ALA A 23 -15.18 -19.90 8.34
CA ALA A 23 -14.74 -19.75 6.97
C ALA A 23 -13.89 -18.46 6.88
N ALA A 24 -12.57 -18.61 6.84
CA ALA A 24 -11.68 -17.52 6.46
C ALA A 24 -11.98 -17.19 4.99
N THR A 25 -12.69 -16.09 4.74
CA THR A 25 -12.88 -15.61 3.37
C THR A 25 -11.52 -15.17 2.83
N PRO A 26 -11.07 -15.66 1.66
CA PRO A 26 -9.83 -15.21 1.07
C PRO A 26 -9.95 -13.70 0.80
N VAL A 27 -9.11 -12.92 1.47
CA VAL A 27 -8.96 -11.50 1.17
C VAL A 27 -8.37 -11.43 -0.24
N PRO A 28 -8.99 -10.72 -1.21
CA PRO A 28 -8.39 -10.54 -2.52
C PRO A 28 -6.94 -10.06 -2.39
N ALA A 29 -6.01 -10.90 -2.86
CA ALA A 29 -4.61 -10.54 -2.95
C ALA A 29 -4.49 -9.40 -3.97
N GLN A 30 -3.88 -8.29 -3.56
CA GLN A 30 -3.59 -7.19 -4.46
C GLN A 30 -2.65 -7.69 -5.56
N THR A 31 -3.08 -7.67 -6.82
CA THR A 31 -2.27 -8.08 -7.96
C THR A 31 -1.94 -6.89 -8.84
N LEU A 32 -0.70 -6.82 -9.31
CA LEU A 32 -0.25 -5.86 -10.32
C LEU A 32 0.29 -6.64 -11.52
N ASP A 33 -0.31 -6.41 -12.68
CA ASP A 33 0.10 -7.09 -13.91
C ASP A 33 1.56 -6.79 -14.25
N GLY A 34 2.32 -7.83 -14.59
CA GLY A 34 3.75 -7.70 -14.87
C GLY A 34 4.63 -7.55 -13.61
N CYS A 35 4.09 -7.81 -12.42
CA CYS A 35 4.81 -7.81 -11.15
C CYS A 35 4.71 -9.15 -10.42
N THR A 36 5.80 -9.55 -9.78
CA THR A 36 5.81 -10.64 -8.81
C THR A 36 5.54 -10.07 -7.41
N ARG A 37 4.58 -10.65 -6.70
CA ARG A 37 4.17 -10.24 -5.35
C ARG A 37 4.89 -11.07 -4.28
N SER A 38 5.38 -10.43 -3.23
CA SER A 38 5.88 -11.11 -2.03
C SER A 38 5.47 -10.36 -0.77
N GLU A 39 5.15 -11.08 0.30
CA GLU A 39 4.78 -10.48 1.58
C GLU A 39 5.99 -10.38 2.52
N ARG A 40 5.96 -9.41 3.42
CA ARG A 40 6.90 -9.24 4.53
C ARG A 40 6.08 -8.99 5.79
N THR A 41 6.55 -9.50 6.92
CA THR A 41 5.80 -9.49 8.19
C THR A 41 6.36 -8.52 9.23
N ASP A 42 7.55 -7.96 9.01
CA ASP A 42 8.22 -7.04 9.92
C ASP A 42 8.94 -5.91 9.14
N PRO A 43 8.32 -4.72 9.02
CA PRO A 43 6.89 -4.47 9.20
C PRO A 43 6.03 -5.20 8.14
N ALA A 44 4.73 -5.36 8.43
CA ALA A 44 3.77 -5.99 7.54
C ALA A 44 3.57 -5.16 6.25
N ARG A 45 3.99 -5.69 5.11
CA ARG A 45 3.91 -5.02 3.81
C ARG A 45 3.96 -6.01 2.64
N VAL A 46 3.59 -5.52 1.46
CA VAL A 46 3.61 -6.25 0.21
C VAL A 46 4.64 -5.61 -0.71
N VAL A 47 5.56 -6.41 -1.25
CA VAL A 47 6.58 -5.98 -2.20
C VAL A 47 6.24 -6.53 -3.58
N PHE A 48 6.03 -5.63 -4.53
CA PHE A 48 5.86 -5.92 -5.94
C PHE A 48 7.17 -5.66 -6.69
N THR A 49 7.73 -6.70 -7.30
CA THR A 49 8.90 -6.59 -8.18
C THR A 49 8.45 -6.74 -9.63
N CYS A 50 8.57 -5.68 -10.41
CA CYS A 50 8.03 -5.59 -11.77
C CYS A 50 9.15 -5.56 -12.82
N ALA A 51 8.78 -5.70 -14.10
CA ALA A 51 9.71 -5.53 -15.21
C ALA A 51 10.44 -4.16 -15.17
N ASN A 52 11.62 -4.08 -15.78
CA ASN A 52 12.48 -2.89 -15.81
C ASN A 52 12.93 -2.39 -14.42
N GLY A 53 12.90 -3.26 -13.42
CA GLY A 53 13.43 -3.00 -12.08
C GLY A 53 12.55 -2.08 -11.21
N LEU A 54 11.30 -1.81 -11.61
CA LEU A 54 10.35 -1.10 -10.74
C LEU A 54 10.04 -1.99 -9.52
N VAL A 55 10.24 -1.43 -8.33
CA VAL A 55 9.84 -2.03 -7.06
C VAL A 55 8.81 -1.11 -6.40
N ILE A 56 7.69 -1.69 -5.95
CA ILE A 56 6.67 -1.01 -5.17
C ILE A 56 6.53 -1.76 -3.86
N GLU A 57 6.90 -1.14 -2.75
CA GLU A 57 6.60 -1.64 -1.40
C GLU A 57 5.36 -0.92 -0.90
N ALA A 58 4.26 -1.64 -0.69
CA ALA A 58 3.00 -1.12 -0.20
C ALA A 58 2.73 -1.62 1.22
N GLU A 59 2.24 -0.77 2.11
CA GLU A 59 1.76 -1.24 3.41
C GLU A 59 0.68 -2.30 3.26
N ALA A 60 0.57 -3.20 4.24
CA ALA A 60 -0.40 -4.30 4.17
C ALA A 60 -1.86 -3.83 4.03
N ALA A 61 -2.18 -2.63 4.53
CA ALA A 61 -3.52 -2.04 4.45
C ALA A 61 -3.73 -1.16 3.20
N ALA A 62 -2.67 -0.86 2.43
CA ALA A 62 -2.74 0.06 1.31
C ALA A 62 -3.71 -0.41 0.22
N VAL A 63 -4.57 0.48 -0.26
CA VAL A 63 -5.52 0.17 -1.34
C VAL A 63 -4.98 0.72 -2.65
N LEU A 64 -4.58 -0.18 -3.54
CA LEU A 64 -3.92 0.17 -4.80
C LEU A 64 -4.39 -0.64 -6.00
N SER A 65 -4.25 -0.06 -7.19
CA SER A 65 -4.39 -0.75 -8.48
C SER A 65 -3.41 -0.22 -9.51
N GLY A 66 -2.92 -1.11 -10.38
CA GLY A 66 -2.02 -0.78 -11.47
C GLY A 66 -2.77 -0.47 -12.77
N GLY A 67 -2.19 0.42 -13.57
CA GLY A 67 -2.61 0.69 -14.95
C GLY A 67 -1.41 0.70 -15.88
N THR A 68 -1.63 0.23 -17.11
CA THR A 68 -0.64 0.23 -18.18
C THR A 68 -1.17 1.00 -19.38
N THR A 69 -0.36 1.86 -19.98
CA THR A 69 -0.64 2.48 -21.27
C THR A 69 0.23 1.82 -22.33
N GLY A 70 -0.35 1.42 -23.46
CA GLY A 70 0.44 1.04 -24.64
C GLY A 70 1.29 -0.23 -24.50
N GLY A 71 0.78 -1.29 -23.88
CA GLY A 71 1.41 -2.62 -23.91
C GLY A 71 2.72 -2.73 -23.12
N THR A 72 2.95 -1.83 -22.15
CA THR A 72 4.12 -1.92 -21.26
C THR A 72 4.09 -3.20 -20.43
N PRO A 73 5.26 -3.82 -20.15
CA PRO A 73 5.33 -5.07 -19.40
C PRO A 73 5.14 -4.89 -17.89
N ARG A 74 4.83 -3.67 -17.43
CA ARG A 74 4.61 -3.28 -16.04
C ARG A 74 3.67 -2.08 -15.97
N PRO A 75 3.02 -1.80 -14.83
CA PRO A 75 2.25 -0.58 -14.64
C PRO A 75 3.13 0.66 -14.87
N ASP A 76 2.63 1.60 -15.68
CA ASP A 76 3.16 2.96 -15.79
C ASP A 76 2.40 3.95 -14.90
N THR A 77 1.25 3.52 -14.40
CA THR A 77 0.38 4.26 -13.49
C THR A 77 0.03 3.37 -12.30
N LEU A 78 0.11 3.91 -11.10
CA LEU A 78 -0.39 3.28 -9.89
C LEU A 78 -1.44 4.20 -9.27
N ARG A 79 -2.66 3.69 -9.08
CA ARG A 79 -3.68 4.38 -8.29
C ARG A 79 -3.55 3.92 -6.85
N LEU A 80 -3.42 4.87 -5.93
CA LEU A 80 -3.33 4.64 -4.49
C LEU A 80 -4.42 5.47 -3.81
N THR A 81 -5.29 4.84 -3.04
CA THR A 81 -6.41 5.52 -2.38
C THR A 81 -6.31 5.54 -0.86
N GLU A 82 -5.54 4.63 -0.27
CA GLU A 82 -5.37 4.51 1.19
C GLU A 82 -3.95 4.03 1.52
N ASP A 83 -3.44 4.49 2.66
CA ASP A 83 -2.10 4.25 3.23
C ASP A 83 -0.94 4.60 2.29
N ALA A 84 0.24 4.03 2.55
CA ALA A 84 1.47 4.43 1.89
C ALA A 84 2.11 3.35 1.01
N VAL A 85 2.84 3.85 0.01
CA VAL A 85 3.75 3.08 -0.83
C VAL A 85 5.10 3.77 -0.91
N LEU A 86 6.16 2.96 -0.92
CA LEU A 86 7.51 3.34 -1.30
C LEU A 86 7.78 2.78 -2.69
N VAL A 87 8.24 3.62 -3.60
CA VAL A 87 8.57 3.23 -4.97
C VAL A 87 10.05 3.43 -5.23
N GLU A 88 10.68 2.40 -5.77
CA GLU A 88 12.01 2.46 -6.33
C GLU A 88 11.93 2.22 -7.84
N LEU A 89 12.27 3.25 -8.60
CA LEU A 89 12.30 3.22 -10.06
C LEU A 89 13.73 3.51 -10.53
N PRO A 90 14.41 2.60 -11.24
CA PRO A 90 15.71 2.89 -11.83
C PRO A 90 15.63 3.97 -12.92
N SER A 91 16.72 4.71 -13.10
CA SER A 91 16.84 5.65 -14.22
C SER A 91 16.78 4.90 -15.56
N GLY A 92 16.09 5.47 -16.54
CA GLY A 92 15.91 4.84 -17.86
C GLY A 92 14.78 3.82 -17.94
N SER A 93 14.09 3.50 -16.84
CA SER A 93 12.97 2.54 -16.81
C SER A 93 11.66 3.05 -17.43
N GLY A 94 11.66 4.27 -17.99
CA GLY A 94 10.46 4.94 -18.54
C GLY A 94 9.70 5.78 -17.50
N PRO A 95 8.62 6.46 -17.91
CA PRO A 95 7.80 7.23 -17.00
C PRO A 95 7.07 6.33 -16.00
N PHE A 96 6.71 6.91 -14.87
CA PHE A 96 5.80 6.33 -13.91
C PHE A 96 5.07 7.43 -13.15
N GLN A 97 3.82 7.18 -12.76
CA GLN A 97 3.04 8.11 -11.97
C GLN A 97 2.19 7.41 -10.91
N ILE A 98 2.04 8.06 -9.76
CA ILE A 98 1.07 7.67 -8.73
C ILE A 98 -0.09 8.67 -8.75
N LEU A 99 -1.31 8.14 -8.89
CA LEU A 99 -2.55 8.89 -8.81
C LEU A 99 -3.19 8.64 -7.45
N THR A 100 -3.45 9.72 -6.72
CA THR A 100 -4.16 9.69 -5.43
C THR A 100 -5.40 10.57 -5.51
N PRO A 101 -6.29 10.54 -4.50
CA PRO A 101 -7.43 11.46 -4.45
C PRO A 101 -7.02 12.94 -4.48
N HIS A 102 -5.86 13.28 -3.91
CA HIS A 102 -5.46 14.67 -3.70
C HIS A 102 -4.33 15.13 -4.63
N ALA A 103 -3.48 14.20 -5.09
CA ALA A 103 -2.26 14.51 -5.83
C ALA A 103 -1.94 13.54 -6.96
N ILE A 104 -1.18 14.03 -7.93
CA ILE A 104 -0.50 13.26 -8.97
C ILE A 104 1.00 13.42 -8.77
N ALA A 105 1.71 12.32 -8.53
CA ALA A 105 3.17 12.30 -8.38
C ALA A 105 3.81 11.58 -9.58
N SER A 106 4.59 12.32 -10.37
CA SER A 106 5.18 11.85 -11.64
C SER A 106 6.69 11.83 -11.57
N VAL A 107 7.30 10.76 -12.08
CA VAL A 107 8.73 10.51 -11.89
C VAL A 107 9.44 9.93 -13.11
N ARG A 108 10.77 10.07 -13.09
CA ARG A 108 11.72 9.37 -13.96
C ARG A 108 12.96 8.99 -13.14
N GLY A 109 13.06 7.74 -12.72
CA GLY A 109 14.23 7.25 -11.99
C GLY A 109 14.37 7.83 -10.57
N THR A 110 13.53 7.39 -9.63
CA THR A 110 13.42 7.97 -8.28
C THR A 110 13.25 6.91 -7.21
N VAL A 111 13.61 7.27 -5.97
CA VAL A 111 13.11 6.61 -4.77
C VAL A 111 12.30 7.60 -3.97
N TYR A 112 11.02 7.30 -3.77
CA TYR A 112 10.07 8.23 -3.16
C TYR A 112 8.90 7.49 -2.54
N ALA A 113 8.31 8.09 -1.51
CA ALA A 113 7.16 7.57 -0.81
C ALA A 113 5.94 8.48 -1.03
N VAL A 114 4.78 7.86 -1.12
CA VAL A 114 3.47 8.53 -1.16
C VAL A 114 2.62 7.94 -0.05
N ASP A 115 2.02 8.79 0.77
CA ASP A 115 1.14 8.41 1.88
C ASP A 115 -0.20 9.11 1.71
N VAL A 116 -1.28 8.32 1.69
CA VAL A 116 -2.63 8.82 1.46
C VAL A 116 -3.43 8.75 2.75
N GLU A 117 -3.81 9.92 3.23
CA GLU A 117 -4.78 10.09 4.31
C GLU A 117 -6.12 10.57 3.76
N ALA A 118 -7.16 10.53 4.58
CA ALA A 118 -8.52 10.93 4.19
C ALA A 118 -8.59 12.37 3.61
N THR A 119 -7.76 13.28 4.10
CA THR A 119 -7.83 14.72 3.77
C THR A 119 -6.62 15.25 3.02
N LYS A 120 -5.57 14.44 2.84
CA LYS A 120 -4.33 14.87 2.18
C LYS A 120 -3.53 13.69 1.61
N THR A 121 -2.68 14.02 0.65
CA THR A 121 -1.60 13.12 0.19
C THR A 121 -0.27 13.73 0.56
N ALA A 122 0.60 13.00 1.25
CA ALA A 122 1.97 13.40 1.47
C ALA A 122 2.89 12.70 0.46
N VAL A 123 3.86 13.44 -0.09
CA VAL A 123 4.88 12.90 -1.00
C VAL A 123 6.25 13.28 -0.47
N PHE A 124 7.14 12.32 -0.35
CA PHE A 124 8.52 12.49 0.11
C PHE A 124 9.51 11.87 -0.87
N VAL A 125 10.63 12.54 -1.10
CA VAL A 125 11.66 12.07 -2.03
C VAL A 125 12.91 11.68 -1.25
N GLU A 126 13.28 10.41 -1.32
CA GLU A 126 14.58 9.96 -0.81
C GLU A 126 15.68 10.26 -1.85
N ARG A 127 15.40 10.00 -3.13
CA ARG A 127 16.38 10.12 -4.23
C ARG A 127 15.74 10.50 -5.55
N GLY A 128 16.46 11.28 -6.34
CA GLY A 128 16.01 11.76 -7.64
C GLY A 128 15.11 12.99 -7.51
N ALA A 129 14.15 13.14 -8.41
CA ALA A 129 13.21 14.26 -8.41
C ALA A 129 11.79 13.83 -8.78
N VAL A 130 10.80 14.36 -8.05
CA VAL A 130 9.38 14.05 -8.25
C VAL A 130 8.62 15.32 -8.56
N THR A 131 7.88 15.33 -9.67
CA THR A 131 6.94 16.41 -9.97
C THR A 131 5.59 16.07 -9.36
N VAL A 132 5.04 16.95 -8.53
CA VAL A 132 3.77 16.78 -7.84
C VAL A 132 2.78 17.86 -8.29
N ALA A 133 1.58 17.45 -8.65
CA ALA A 133 0.47 18.33 -8.97
C ALA A 133 -0.75 17.99 -8.11
N ALA A 134 -1.61 18.98 -7.84
CA ALA A 134 -2.91 18.73 -7.22
C ALA A 134 -3.83 18.00 -8.21
N ALA A 135 -4.55 16.97 -7.76
CA ALA A 135 -5.41 16.15 -8.62
C ALA A 135 -6.55 16.96 -9.26
N ALA A 136 -7.08 17.96 -8.54
CA ALA A 136 -8.12 18.87 -9.03
C ALA A 136 -7.60 19.94 -10.02
N GLY A 137 -6.30 19.99 -10.31
CA GLY A 137 -5.72 20.87 -11.33
C GLY A 137 -5.70 22.36 -11.02
N SER A 138 -6.02 22.77 -9.79
CA SER A 138 -6.14 24.19 -9.40
C SER A 138 -4.81 24.85 -9.00
N ALA A 139 -3.77 24.07 -8.68
CA ALA A 139 -2.46 24.58 -8.25
C ALA A 139 -1.37 24.23 -9.28
N ALA A 140 -0.39 25.13 -9.42
CA ALA A 140 0.81 24.86 -10.22
C ALA A 140 1.58 23.66 -9.65
N ALA A 141 2.07 22.80 -10.54
CA ALA A 141 2.90 21.66 -10.13
C ALA A 141 4.23 22.14 -9.53
N VAL A 142 4.72 21.40 -8.54
CA VAL A 142 6.02 21.64 -7.89
C VAL A 142 6.95 20.46 -8.14
N THR A 143 8.25 20.69 -8.09
CA THR A 143 9.26 19.61 -8.16
C THR A 143 9.97 19.49 -6.83
N LEU A 144 10.03 18.28 -6.31
CA LEU A 144 10.70 17.91 -5.08
C LEU A 144 12.05 17.25 -5.39
N GLY A 145 13.09 17.58 -4.64
CA GLY A 145 14.38 16.91 -4.63
C GLY A 145 14.62 16.09 -3.36
N PRO A 146 15.81 15.48 -3.21
CA PRO A 146 16.12 14.58 -2.09
C PRO A 146 15.97 15.24 -0.71
N GLY A 147 15.23 14.58 0.18
CA GLY A 147 14.86 14.99 1.53
C GLY A 147 13.72 16.01 1.59
N GLU A 148 13.19 16.44 0.46
CA GLU A 148 12.03 17.30 0.39
C GLU A 148 10.73 16.50 0.35
N GLY A 149 9.67 17.12 0.83
CA GLY A 149 8.33 16.61 0.65
C GLY A 149 7.29 17.73 0.61
N VAL A 150 6.09 17.34 0.23
CA VAL A 150 4.92 18.21 0.15
C VAL A 150 3.73 17.49 0.76
N GLU A 151 2.83 18.23 1.39
CA GLU A 151 1.51 17.75 1.78
C GLU A 151 0.49 18.44 0.87
N VAL A 152 -0.29 17.65 0.14
CA VAL A 152 -1.27 18.13 -0.81
C VAL A 152 -2.65 18.02 -0.17
N THR A 153 -3.25 19.15 0.12
CA THR A 153 -4.64 19.27 0.58
C THR A 153 -5.47 19.92 -0.52
N PRO A 154 -6.69 19.44 -0.82
CA PRO A 154 -7.55 20.03 -1.83
C PRO A 154 -7.75 21.55 -1.64
N GLY A 155 -7.51 22.33 -2.70
CA GLY A 155 -7.69 23.78 -2.69
C GLY A 155 -6.55 24.59 -2.06
N ALA A 156 -5.54 23.95 -1.47
CA ALA A 156 -4.37 24.63 -0.92
C ALA A 156 -3.26 24.79 -1.97
N ALA A 157 -2.38 25.77 -1.76
CA ALA A 157 -1.15 25.89 -2.52
C ALA A 157 -0.17 24.76 -2.15
N LEU A 158 0.67 24.35 -3.11
CA LEU A 158 1.69 23.33 -2.87
C LEU A 158 2.93 23.96 -2.24
N GLU A 159 3.26 23.55 -1.01
CA GLU A 159 4.42 24.05 -0.28
C GLU A 159 5.51 22.97 -0.17
N VAL A 160 6.59 23.13 -0.92
CA VAL A 160 7.77 22.26 -0.81
C VAL A 160 8.53 22.57 0.47
N LYS A 161 8.81 21.55 1.26
CA LYS A 161 9.57 21.67 2.51
C LYS A 161 10.62 20.58 2.62
N ARG A 162 11.80 20.91 3.14
CA ARG A 162 12.71 19.91 3.71
C ARG A 162 12.02 19.29 4.92
N TRP A 163 11.85 17.97 4.93
CA TRP A 163 11.21 17.31 6.05
C TRP A 163 12.20 17.11 7.22
N PRO A 164 11.77 17.32 8.48
CA PRO A 164 12.57 16.94 9.64
C PRO A 164 12.86 15.43 9.63
N GLN A 165 14.05 15.04 10.07
CA GLN A 165 14.51 13.65 10.03
C GLN A 165 13.53 12.70 10.75
N GLU A 166 13.02 13.09 11.92
CA GLU A 166 12.04 12.29 12.67
C GLU A 166 10.78 11.94 11.85
N LYS A 167 10.31 12.87 11.00
CA LYS A 167 9.16 12.61 10.12
C LYS A 167 9.53 11.61 9.03
N VAL A 168 10.73 11.73 8.46
CA VAL A 168 11.26 10.80 7.46
C VAL A 168 11.38 9.41 8.06
N ASP A 169 12.01 9.28 9.23
CA ASP A 169 12.23 8.00 9.91
C ASP A 169 10.90 7.30 10.20
N ARG A 170 9.88 8.02 10.69
CA ARG A 170 8.55 7.43 10.91
C ARG A 170 7.89 6.92 9.64
N LEU A 171 8.03 7.63 8.51
CA LEU A 171 7.49 7.19 7.23
C LEU A 171 8.27 5.97 6.70
N MET A 172 9.59 6.03 6.73
CA MET A 172 10.47 5.00 6.17
C MET A 172 10.44 3.70 6.99
N ALA A 173 10.24 3.79 8.32
CA ALA A 173 10.07 2.64 9.20
C ALA A 173 8.90 1.74 8.79
N ARG A 174 7.84 2.29 8.18
CA ARG A 174 6.69 1.52 7.64
C ARG A 174 7.11 0.56 6.51
N PHE A 175 8.26 0.79 5.88
CA PHE A 175 8.85 -0.02 4.83
C PHE A 175 10.09 -0.81 5.29
N GLY A 176 10.39 -0.80 6.60
CA GLY A 176 11.57 -1.46 7.17
C GLY A 176 12.88 -0.79 6.77
N ARG A 177 12.87 0.55 6.67
CA ARG A 177 14.02 1.40 6.39
C ARG A 177 14.31 2.31 7.58
#